data_AF-A0A9J2PQW0-F1
#
_entry.id   AF-A0A9J2PQW0-F1
#
_cell.length_a   1.000
_cell.length_b   1.000
_cell.length_c   1.000
_cell.angle_alpha   90.00
_cell.angle_beta   90.00
_cell.angle_gamma   90.00
#
_symmetry.space_group_name_H-M   'P 1'
#
loop_
_entity.id
_entity.type
_entity.pdbx_description
1 polymer ?
#
loop_
_entity_poly.entity_id
_entity_poly.type
_entity_poly.pdbx_seq_one_letter_code
_entity_poly.pdbx_strand_id
1 'polypeptide(L)'
;MHSLAENKAIETVFNFSSLLAKHCVKQLIRVYPDGNRFNSTNYMPMFGWMVGIQMMALNFQTNGIEMQINTTMFEENGLCGYVLKPHILRDPAANINIFGDSIHSTVLANRIEIKVLSGQLLTTLSGQRSSISTYVQVDFYGLPLEQIKGRLKTKVVANNGINPVYASLKDEPFVIEKVRFPERSVVYFRLMSDRGEQLAHRVLPVHQMTNGYRHIILRNAANRPAGPASLFVHINIGFYAPPAHKALQDAFAEPLKTLIKQEEMKMNFADPLNCKIEEEQVETDEVESDDEIDYDFNFVNQERKHSAFDRLKRIG
;
A
#
# COMPACT_ATOMS: atom_id res chain seq x y z
N MET A 1 34.96 2.73 -11.07
CA MET A 1 33.59 2.21 -11.29
C MET A 1 33.68 0.70 -11.49
N HIS A 2 32.65 -0.05 -11.09
CA HIS A 2 32.59 -1.51 -11.29
C HIS A 2 31.34 -1.90 -12.08
N SER A 3 31.42 -2.97 -12.85
CA SER A 3 30.26 -3.60 -13.50
C SER A 3 30.12 -5.03 -12.99
N LEU A 4 28.92 -5.39 -12.51
CA LEU A 4 28.63 -6.67 -11.88
C LEU A 4 27.49 -7.37 -12.62
N ALA A 5 27.61 -8.68 -12.79
CA ALA A 5 26.47 -9.51 -13.18
C ALA A 5 25.43 -9.53 -12.05
N GLU A 6 24.14 -9.66 -12.38
CA GLU A 6 23.04 -9.59 -11.41
C GLU A 6 23.23 -10.52 -10.21
N ASN A 7 23.68 -11.77 -10.43
CA ASN A 7 23.83 -12.76 -9.36
C ASN A 7 24.87 -12.32 -8.33
N LYS A 8 26.01 -11.83 -8.81
CA LYS A 8 27.08 -11.28 -7.96
C LYS A 8 26.62 -10.01 -7.23
N ALA A 9 25.83 -9.16 -7.91
CA ALA A 9 25.28 -7.96 -7.29
C ALA A 9 24.31 -8.30 -6.16
N ILE A 10 23.39 -9.25 -6.37
CA ILE A 10 22.43 -9.73 -5.37
C ILE A 10 23.16 -10.30 -4.15
N GLU A 11 24.16 -11.17 -4.37
CA GLU A 11 25.00 -11.72 -3.30
C GLU A 11 25.73 -10.62 -2.51
N THR A 12 26.27 -9.62 -3.22
CA THR A 12 26.96 -8.48 -2.59
C THR A 12 25.99 -7.63 -1.77
N VAL A 13 24.76 -7.40 -2.25
CA VAL A 13 23.71 -6.69 -1.49
C VAL A 13 23.34 -7.49 -0.24
N PHE A 14 23.15 -8.79 -0.36
CA PHE A 14 22.77 -9.64 0.76
C PHE A 14 23.84 -9.65 1.86
N ASN A 15 25.09 -9.89 1.50
CA ASN A 15 26.19 -10.04 2.46
C ASN A 15 26.78 -8.70 2.94
N PHE A 16 26.78 -7.67 2.10
CA PHE A 16 27.55 -6.44 2.32
C PHE A 16 26.78 -5.13 2.04
N SER A 17 25.44 -5.12 2.19
CA SER A 17 24.57 -3.96 1.90
C SER A 17 25.09 -2.61 2.43
N SER A 18 25.44 -2.52 3.70
CA SER A 18 25.93 -1.28 4.32
C SER A 18 27.24 -0.79 3.70
N LEU A 19 28.21 -1.68 3.51
CA LEU A 19 29.50 -1.35 2.90
C LEU A 19 29.30 -0.92 1.43
N LEU A 20 28.40 -1.59 0.73
CA LEU A 20 28.06 -1.27 -0.65
C LEU A 20 27.39 0.11 -0.76
N ALA A 21 26.48 0.45 0.15
CA ALA A 21 25.86 1.77 0.20
C ALA A 21 26.92 2.88 0.37
N LYS A 22 27.88 2.69 1.29
CA LYS A 22 29.01 3.61 1.49
C LYS A 22 29.90 3.72 0.25
N HIS A 23 30.19 2.60 -0.40
CA HIS A 23 30.94 2.59 -1.65
C HIS A 23 30.23 3.40 -2.75
N CYS A 24 28.92 3.23 -2.89
CA CYS A 24 28.08 3.94 -3.86
C CYS A 24 27.95 5.46 -3.61
N VAL A 25 28.41 5.98 -2.47
CA VAL A 25 28.51 7.43 -2.23
C VAL A 25 29.61 8.05 -3.10
N LYS A 26 30.74 7.35 -3.27
CA LYS A 26 31.93 7.87 -3.95
C LYS A 26 32.19 7.23 -5.31
N GLN A 27 31.67 6.04 -5.55
CA GLN A 27 31.95 5.26 -6.75
C GLN A 27 30.67 4.77 -7.43
N LEU A 28 30.76 4.57 -8.74
CA LEU A 28 29.65 4.08 -9.55
C LEU A 28 29.69 2.56 -9.70
N ILE A 29 28.52 1.93 -9.60
CA ILE A 29 28.30 0.52 -9.89
C ILE A 29 27.26 0.39 -11.00
N ARG A 30 27.57 -0.46 -11.98
CA ARG A 30 26.64 -0.95 -12.99
C ARG A 30 26.29 -2.40 -12.72
N VAL A 31 25.00 -2.73 -12.79
CA VAL A 31 24.50 -4.09 -12.77
C VAL A 31 23.85 -4.39 -14.10
N TYR A 32 24.08 -5.58 -14.64
CA TYR A 32 23.49 -6.02 -15.91
C TYR A 32 22.88 -7.43 -15.78
N PRO A 33 21.90 -7.77 -16.64
CA PRO A 33 21.20 -9.05 -16.55
C PRO A 33 22.15 -10.23 -16.77
N ASP A 34 21.88 -11.35 -16.10
CA ASP A 34 22.68 -12.57 -16.28
C ASP A 34 22.60 -13.11 -17.71
N GLY A 35 23.67 -13.73 -18.20
CA GLY A 35 23.74 -14.33 -19.54
C GLY A 35 22.72 -15.46 -19.74
N ASN A 36 22.25 -16.10 -18.66
CA ASN A 36 21.23 -17.16 -18.72
C ASN A 36 19.83 -16.64 -19.07
N ARG A 37 19.62 -15.32 -19.12
CA ARG A 37 18.33 -14.71 -19.52
C ARG A 37 18.18 -14.66 -21.04
N PHE A 38 18.20 -15.82 -21.70
CA PHE A 38 18.11 -15.94 -23.16
C PHE A 38 16.84 -15.30 -23.74
N ASN A 39 15.74 -15.32 -22.99
CA ASN A 39 14.47 -14.69 -23.36
C ASN A 39 14.43 -13.18 -23.07
N SER A 40 15.58 -12.55 -22.79
CA SER A 40 15.69 -11.12 -22.48
C SER A 40 14.82 -10.67 -21.29
N THR A 41 14.58 -11.55 -20.32
CA THR A 41 13.84 -11.18 -19.10
C THR A 41 14.61 -10.16 -18.28
N ASN A 42 13.93 -9.45 -17.39
CA ASN A 42 14.53 -8.45 -16.52
C ASN A 42 14.60 -8.96 -15.08
N TYR A 43 15.60 -8.49 -14.33
CA TYR A 43 15.64 -8.61 -12.87
C TYR A 43 14.97 -7.37 -12.26
N MET A 44 14.50 -7.49 -11.01
CA MET A 44 13.89 -6.36 -10.30
C MET A 44 14.95 -5.32 -9.92
N PRO A 45 14.97 -4.09 -10.47
CA PRO A 45 16.06 -3.14 -10.24
C PRO A 45 16.12 -2.58 -8.81
N MET A 46 15.01 -2.67 -8.07
CA MET A 46 14.85 -2.06 -6.75
C MET A 46 15.89 -2.53 -5.73
N PHE A 47 16.34 -3.80 -5.78
CA PHE A 47 17.31 -4.30 -4.80
C PHE A 47 18.63 -3.49 -4.81
N GLY A 48 19.06 -3.04 -5.99
CA GLY A 48 20.27 -2.22 -6.13
C GLY A 48 20.03 -0.78 -5.75
N TRP A 49 18.88 -0.21 -6.15
CA TRP A 49 18.52 1.17 -5.79
C TRP A 49 18.35 1.38 -4.28
N MET A 50 17.91 0.35 -3.54
CA MET A 50 17.80 0.37 -2.07
C MET A 50 19.15 0.54 -1.36
N VAL A 51 20.24 0.13 -2.01
CA VAL A 51 21.61 0.28 -1.50
C VAL A 51 22.42 1.28 -2.33
N GLY A 52 21.75 2.10 -3.14
CA GLY A 52 22.37 3.23 -3.82
C GLY A 52 23.18 2.91 -5.07
N ILE A 53 23.09 1.69 -5.62
CA ILE A 53 23.62 1.37 -6.95
C ILE A 53 22.93 2.27 -7.97
N GLN A 54 23.70 2.88 -8.87
CA GLN A 54 23.20 3.93 -9.76
C GLN A 54 22.67 3.35 -11.08
N MET A 55 23.42 2.43 -11.69
CA MET A 55 23.11 1.92 -13.03
C MET A 55 22.58 0.48 -12.96
N MET A 56 21.27 0.33 -12.85
CA MET A 56 20.59 -0.97 -12.98
C MET A 56 20.17 -1.17 -14.44
N ALA A 57 21.03 -1.76 -15.26
CA ALA A 57 20.77 -1.94 -16.68
C ALA A 57 19.72 -3.04 -16.92
N LEU A 58 18.69 -2.71 -17.70
CA LEU A 58 17.58 -3.60 -18.06
C LEU A 58 17.50 -3.77 -19.58
N ASN A 59 16.85 -4.83 -20.01
CA ASN A 59 16.49 -5.15 -21.39
C ASN A 59 15.22 -4.36 -21.78
N PHE A 60 15.39 -3.26 -22.53
CA PHE A 60 14.29 -2.35 -22.94
C PHE A 60 13.30 -3.00 -23.92
N GLN A 61 13.71 -4.05 -24.63
CA GLN A 61 12.84 -4.81 -25.53
C GLN A 61 11.75 -5.59 -24.80
N THR A 62 11.93 -5.88 -23.51
CA THR A 62 11.00 -6.69 -22.71
C THR A 62 10.24 -5.82 -21.72
N ASN A 63 9.00 -5.50 -22.05
CA ASN A 63 8.09 -4.72 -21.21
C ASN A 63 7.47 -5.59 -20.11
N GLY A 64 8.22 -5.80 -19.04
CA GLY A 64 7.76 -6.41 -17.78
C GLY A 64 7.50 -5.37 -16.68
N ILE A 65 7.14 -5.85 -15.51
CA ILE A 65 6.96 -5.00 -14.33
C ILE A 65 8.24 -4.26 -13.95
N GLU A 66 9.39 -4.90 -14.14
CA GLU A 66 10.71 -4.33 -13.89
C GLU A 66 10.93 -3.07 -14.73
N MET A 67 10.52 -3.13 -16.01
CA MET A 67 10.60 -2.01 -16.94
C MET A 67 9.58 -0.91 -16.61
N GLN A 68 8.38 -1.28 -16.15
CA GLN A 68 7.35 -0.31 -15.74
C GLN A 68 7.77 0.47 -14.49
N ILE A 69 8.35 -0.22 -13.49
CA ILE A 69 8.94 0.42 -12.32
C ILE A 69 10.12 1.30 -12.74
N ASN A 70 10.98 0.83 -13.66
CA ASN A 70 12.08 1.63 -14.19
C ASN A 70 11.61 2.90 -14.89
N THR A 71 10.61 2.80 -15.76
CA THR A 71 10.06 3.96 -16.47
C THR A 71 9.45 4.95 -15.49
N THR A 72 8.78 4.46 -14.44
CA THR A 72 8.19 5.30 -13.40
C THR A 72 9.25 6.01 -12.56
N MET A 73 10.32 5.33 -12.17
CA MET A 73 11.45 5.93 -11.46
C MET A 73 12.03 7.10 -12.29
N PHE A 74 12.20 6.92 -13.59
CA PHE A 74 12.76 7.95 -14.47
C PHE A 74 11.72 8.91 -15.09
N GLU A 75 10.44 8.80 -14.71
CA GLU A 75 9.46 9.88 -14.92
C GLU A 75 9.74 11.08 -14.03
N GLU A 76 10.39 10.83 -12.90
CA GLU A 76 10.78 11.86 -11.95
C GLU A 76 11.80 12.83 -12.56
N ASN A 77 11.90 14.01 -11.95
CA ASN A 77 12.90 15.01 -12.31
C ASN A 77 12.85 15.40 -13.81
N GLY A 78 11.64 15.56 -14.36
CA GLY A 78 11.44 16.06 -15.72
C GLY A 78 11.94 15.13 -16.82
N LEU A 79 11.88 13.80 -16.63
CA LEU A 79 12.26 12.80 -17.63
C LEU A 79 13.75 12.84 -18.06
N CYS A 80 14.62 13.47 -17.27
CA CYS A 80 16.03 13.62 -17.66
C CYS A 80 16.86 12.33 -17.53
N GLY A 81 16.29 11.26 -16.97
CA GLY A 81 17.01 10.00 -16.73
C GLY A 81 17.89 10.01 -15.48
N TYR A 82 17.81 11.05 -14.64
CA TYR A 82 18.55 11.14 -13.38
C TYR A 82 17.61 11.46 -12.22
N VAL A 83 17.68 10.65 -11.17
CA VAL A 83 16.94 10.86 -9.92
C VAL A 83 17.91 10.94 -8.77
N LEU A 84 17.79 11.99 -7.95
CA LEU A 84 18.66 12.17 -6.80
C LEU A 84 18.47 11.00 -5.81
N LYS A 85 19.57 10.53 -5.21
CA LYS A 85 19.51 9.54 -4.15
C LYS A 85 18.95 10.16 -2.85
N PRO A 86 18.16 9.41 -2.05
CA PRO A 86 17.80 9.77 -0.70
C PRO A 86 19.01 10.21 0.10
N HIS A 87 18.82 11.14 1.03
CA HIS A 87 19.91 11.72 1.81
C HIS A 87 20.81 10.64 2.44
N ILE A 88 20.21 9.62 3.04
CA ILE A 88 20.93 8.51 3.69
C ILE A 88 21.84 7.72 2.73
N LEU A 89 21.54 7.69 1.43
CA LEU A 89 22.34 7.01 0.39
C LEU A 89 23.43 7.90 -0.22
N ARG A 90 23.55 9.13 0.29
CA ARG A 90 24.57 10.13 -0.09
C ARG A 90 25.50 10.46 1.08
N ASP A 91 25.11 10.14 2.31
CA ASP A 91 25.90 10.41 3.51
C ASP A 91 26.94 9.28 3.75
N PRO A 92 28.26 9.58 3.73
CA PRO A 92 29.30 8.60 4.03
C PRO A 92 29.25 8.06 5.47
N ALA A 93 28.67 8.83 6.41
CA ALA A 93 28.57 8.45 7.81
C ALA A 93 27.35 7.55 8.09
N ALA A 94 26.33 7.59 7.22
CA ALA A 94 25.14 6.78 7.38
C ALA A 94 25.48 5.28 7.33
N ASN A 95 24.92 4.54 8.29
CA ASN A 95 25.03 3.09 8.34
C ASN A 95 23.66 2.48 8.03
N ILE A 96 23.48 2.06 6.78
CA ILE A 96 22.19 1.57 6.28
C ILE A 96 22.05 0.08 6.54
N ASN A 97 20.94 -0.33 7.16
CA ASN A 97 20.58 -1.73 7.32
C ASN A 97 19.21 -2.03 6.67
N ILE A 98 19.23 -2.54 5.44
CA ILE A 98 17.99 -2.88 4.71
C ILE A 98 17.25 -4.11 5.28
N PHE A 99 17.91 -4.92 6.11
CA PHE A 99 17.35 -6.14 6.69
C PHE A 99 16.91 -5.97 8.15
N GLY A 100 17.30 -4.89 8.84
CA GLY A 100 16.94 -4.61 10.23
C GLY A 100 15.62 -3.86 10.40
N ASP A 101 15.08 -3.78 11.61
CA ASP A 101 13.75 -3.19 11.89
C ASP A 101 13.59 -1.72 11.49
N SER A 102 14.69 -1.00 11.31
CA SER A 102 14.76 0.32 10.70
C SER A 102 15.95 0.39 9.75
N ILE A 103 15.84 1.20 8.70
CA ILE A 103 16.92 1.38 7.72
C ILE A 103 18.05 2.23 8.29
N HIS A 104 17.64 3.31 8.96
CA HIS A 104 18.50 4.30 9.58
C HIS A 104 17.67 5.06 10.61
N SER A 105 18.30 5.57 11.67
CA SER A 105 17.61 6.28 12.76
C SER A 105 16.86 7.55 12.30
N THR A 106 17.29 8.15 11.19
CA THR A 106 16.69 9.38 10.64
C THR A 106 15.54 9.12 9.67
N VAL A 107 15.26 7.86 9.33
CA VAL A 107 14.19 7.51 8.38
C VAL A 107 12.94 7.12 9.16
N LEU A 108 11.89 7.90 9.00
CA LEU A 108 10.58 7.58 9.55
C LEU A 108 9.88 6.60 8.62
N ALA A 109 9.42 5.49 9.18
CA ALA A 109 8.60 4.54 8.45
C ALA A 109 7.19 5.11 8.25
N ASN A 110 6.58 4.82 7.11
CA ASN A 110 5.22 5.23 6.81
C ASN A 110 4.24 4.07 7.00
N ARG A 111 2.99 4.40 7.31
CA ARG A 111 1.82 3.53 7.18
C ARG A 111 0.94 4.08 6.08
N ILE A 112 0.53 3.23 5.15
CA ILE A 112 -0.24 3.64 3.96
C ILE A 112 -1.57 2.90 3.96
N GLU A 113 -2.66 3.64 3.83
CA GLU A 113 -4.00 3.11 3.61
C GLU A 113 -4.51 3.54 2.24
N ILE A 114 -5.05 2.60 1.49
CA ILE A 114 -5.53 2.82 0.13
C ILE A 114 -6.93 2.24 0.01
N LYS A 115 -7.90 3.08 -0.31
CA LYS A 115 -9.26 2.65 -0.65
C LYS A 115 -9.51 2.90 -2.12
N VAL A 116 -9.70 1.83 -2.89
CA VAL A 116 -10.04 1.92 -4.31
C VAL A 116 -11.56 1.96 -4.43
N LEU A 117 -12.10 3.13 -4.79
CA LEU A 117 -13.54 3.38 -4.73
C LEU A 117 -14.21 3.03 -6.06
N SER A 118 -13.71 3.58 -7.17
CA SER A 118 -14.32 3.39 -8.49
C SER A 118 -13.31 3.53 -9.62
N GLY A 119 -13.74 3.20 -10.84
CA GLY A 119 -13.03 3.49 -12.08
C GLY A 119 -13.88 4.31 -13.03
N GLN A 120 -13.25 4.94 -14.02
CA GLN A 120 -13.92 5.75 -15.04
C GLN A 120 -13.37 5.40 -16.42
N LEU A 121 -14.26 5.24 -17.40
CA LEU A 121 -13.95 5.07 -18.83
C LEU A 121 -12.98 3.91 -19.13
N LEU A 122 -13.05 2.82 -18.37
CA LEU A 122 -12.21 1.64 -18.55
C LEU A 122 -12.51 0.88 -19.85
N THR A 123 -13.67 1.13 -20.48
CA THR A 123 -14.00 0.62 -21.81
C THR A 123 -12.99 1.03 -22.88
N THR A 124 -12.27 2.14 -22.72
CA THR A 124 -11.24 2.56 -23.70
C THR A 124 -10.02 1.63 -23.70
N LEU A 125 -9.87 0.80 -22.67
CA LEU A 125 -8.78 -0.16 -22.52
C LEU A 125 -9.05 -1.47 -23.26
N SER A 126 -10.32 -1.72 -23.60
CA SER A 126 -10.74 -2.92 -24.32
C SER A 126 -11.22 -2.51 -25.71
N GLY A 127 -10.73 -3.18 -26.74
CA GLY A 127 -11.27 -2.99 -28.10
C GLY A 127 -12.75 -3.42 -28.23
N GLN A 128 -13.28 -4.13 -27.22
CA GLN A 128 -14.67 -4.60 -27.16
C GLN A 128 -15.56 -3.57 -26.44
N ARG A 129 -16.67 -3.18 -27.09
CA ARG A 129 -17.61 -2.18 -26.59
C ARG A 129 -18.33 -2.67 -25.32
N SER A 130 -18.30 -1.81 -24.30
CA SER A 130 -19.19 -1.71 -23.12
C SER A 130 -19.26 -2.82 -22.05
N SER A 131 -18.92 -4.09 -22.30
CA SER A 131 -19.11 -5.17 -21.30
C SER A 131 -17.79 -5.77 -20.81
N ILE A 132 -17.01 -5.01 -20.04
CA ILE A 132 -15.81 -5.52 -19.38
C ILE A 132 -16.04 -5.71 -17.88
N SER A 133 -15.65 -6.87 -17.38
CA SER A 133 -15.64 -7.19 -15.96
C SER A 133 -14.23 -6.93 -15.41
N THR A 134 -14.12 -6.12 -14.36
CA THR A 134 -12.81 -5.69 -13.85
C THR A 134 -12.70 -5.77 -12.34
N TYR A 135 -11.47 -5.88 -11.85
CA TYR A 135 -11.10 -5.63 -10.47
C TYR A 135 -9.75 -4.91 -10.42
N VAL A 136 -9.48 -4.24 -9.30
CA VAL A 136 -8.20 -3.57 -9.07
C VAL A 136 -7.38 -4.39 -8.10
N GLN A 137 -6.13 -4.63 -8.48
CA GLN A 137 -5.12 -5.20 -7.63
C GLN A 137 -4.11 -4.11 -7.25
N VAL A 138 -3.79 -4.03 -5.96
CA VAL A 138 -2.78 -3.13 -5.44
C VAL A 138 -1.62 -3.96 -4.90
N ASP A 139 -0.43 -3.73 -5.40
CA ASP A 139 0.78 -4.35 -4.88
C ASP A 139 1.72 -3.29 -4.35
N PHE A 140 2.57 -3.69 -3.42
CA PHE A 140 3.57 -2.85 -2.83
C PHE A 140 4.96 -3.45 -3.07
N TYR A 141 5.84 -2.65 -3.64
CA TYR A 141 7.24 -2.98 -3.84
C TYR A 141 8.07 -2.02 -3.01
N GLY A 142 8.63 -2.55 -1.92
CA GLY A 142 9.59 -1.87 -1.06
C GLY A 142 10.71 -2.84 -0.72
N LEU A 143 11.25 -2.74 0.49
CA LEU A 143 12.30 -3.65 0.96
C LEU A 143 11.87 -5.12 0.82
N PRO A 144 12.80 -6.07 0.67
CA PRO A 144 12.48 -7.47 0.38
C PRO A 144 11.43 -8.12 1.30
N LEU A 145 11.48 -7.81 2.59
CA LEU A 145 10.56 -8.36 3.61
C LEU A 145 9.19 -7.65 3.66
N GLU A 146 9.04 -6.52 2.97
CA GLU A 146 7.83 -5.69 3.02
C GLU A 146 6.96 -5.85 1.77
N GLN A 147 7.41 -6.60 0.76
CA GLN A 147 6.70 -6.69 -0.52
C GLN A 147 5.35 -7.40 -0.35
N ILE A 148 4.29 -6.75 -0.83
CA ILE A 148 2.92 -7.30 -0.82
C ILE A 148 2.51 -7.47 -2.27
N LYS A 149 2.35 -8.71 -2.72
CA LYS A 149 1.95 -9.04 -4.10
C LYS A 149 0.76 -9.97 -4.09
N GLY A 150 -0.25 -9.72 -4.90
CA GLY A 150 -1.39 -10.65 -5.08
C GLY A 150 -2.45 -10.61 -3.99
N ARG A 151 -2.20 -9.93 -2.86
CA ARG A 151 -3.04 -10.00 -1.66
C ARG A 151 -4.14 -8.93 -1.63
N LEU A 152 -3.83 -7.70 -2.03
CA LEU A 152 -4.78 -6.59 -1.96
C LEU A 152 -5.54 -6.49 -3.28
N LYS A 153 -6.78 -6.98 -3.29
CA LYS A 153 -7.64 -7.04 -4.47
C LYS A 153 -9.03 -6.59 -4.10
N THR A 154 -9.65 -5.80 -4.98
CA THR A 154 -11.07 -5.45 -4.85
C THR A 154 -11.95 -6.62 -5.29
N LYS A 155 -13.25 -6.52 -5.02
CA LYS A 155 -14.25 -7.36 -5.67
C LYS A 155 -14.25 -7.12 -7.19
N VAL A 156 -14.67 -8.14 -7.94
CA VAL A 156 -14.89 -8.04 -9.38
C VAL A 156 -16.23 -7.35 -9.62
N VAL A 157 -16.22 -6.32 -10.46
CA VAL A 157 -17.43 -5.65 -10.95
C VAL A 157 -17.67 -6.13 -12.37
N ALA A 158 -18.76 -6.87 -12.58
CA ALA A 158 -19.08 -7.48 -13.86
C ALA A 158 -19.76 -6.48 -14.81
N ASN A 159 -19.42 -6.58 -16.11
CA ASN A 159 -20.12 -5.89 -17.20
C ASN A 159 -20.31 -4.38 -17.01
N ASN A 160 -19.39 -3.71 -16.31
CA ASN A 160 -19.39 -2.26 -16.12
C ASN A 160 -17.98 -1.71 -16.35
N GLY A 161 -17.72 -1.28 -17.59
CA GLY A 161 -16.47 -0.62 -17.94
C GLY A 161 -16.52 0.90 -17.90
N ILE A 162 -17.69 1.52 -17.73
CA ILE A 162 -17.83 2.98 -17.84
C ILE A 162 -17.57 3.64 -16.49
N ASN A 163 -18.16 3.10 -15.43
CA ASN A 163 -18.11 3.65 -14.08
C ASN A 163 -18.23 2.55 -13.00
N PRO A 164 -17.36 1.52 -12.99
CA PRO A 164 -17.42 0.49 -11.96
C PRO A 164 -17.15 1.06 -10.57
N VAL A 165 -17.90 0.60 -9.56
CA VAL A 165 -17.70 0.94 -8.15
C VAL A 165 -17.21 -0.31 -7.42
N TYR A 166 -15.98 -0.25 -6.91
CA TYR A 166 -15.27 -1.35 -6.27
C TYR A 166 -15.49 -1.42 -4.76
N ALA A 167 -15.64 -0.27 -4.10
CA ALA A 167 -15.82 -0.19 -2.65
C ALA A 167 -16.68 1.02 -2.26
N SER A 168 -17.40 0.88 -1.15
CA SER A 168 -18.07 1.97 -0.44
C SER A 168 -17.12 2.67 0.54
N LEU A 169 -17.51 3.84 1.04
CA LEU A 169 -16.75 4.56 2.06
C LEU A 169 -16.68 3.79 3.39
N LYS A 170 -17.65 2.92 3.68
CA LYS A 170 -17.68 2.08 4.89
C LYS A 170 -16.77 0.85 4.81
N ASP A 171 -16.32 0.46 3.61
CA ASP A 171 -15.45 -0.72 3.45
C ASP A 171 -14.04 -0.46 3.99
N GLU A 172 -13.40 -1.49 4.53
CA GLU A 172 -12.03 -1.39 5.05
C GLU A 172 -11.01 -1.06 3.94
N PRO A 173 -10.05 -0.13 4.19
CA PRO A 173 -9.01 0.16 3.22
C PRO A 173 -7.96 -0.95 3.17
N PHE A 174 -7.21 -1.00 2.07
CA PHE A 174 -5.98 -1.78 2.01
C PHE A 174 -4.90 -1.12 2.85
N VAL A 175 -4.36 -1.85 3.81
CA VAL A 175 -3.34 -1.35 4.74
C VAL A 175 -1.97 -1.94 4.41
N ILE A 176 -0.99 -1.05 4.21
CA ILE A 176 0.43 -1.36 4.19
C ILE A 176 1.00 -0.82 5.49
N GLU A 177 1.20 -1.72 6.46
CA GLU A 177 1.38 -1.35 7.86
C GLU A 177 2.68 -0.58 8.12
N LYS A 178 3.80 -1.10 7.61
CA LYS A 178 5.13 -0.54 7.86
C LYS A 178 5.94 -0.49 6.57
N VAL A 179 6.20 0.73 6.10
CA VAL A 179 7.07 1.04 4.95
C VAL A 179 8.35 1.68 5.47
N ARG A 180 9.42 0.90 5.64
CA ARG A 180 10.68 1.43 6.18
C ARG A 180 11.43 2.34 5.22
N PHE A 181 11.26 2.18 3.90
CA PHE A 181 11.92 3.04 2.89
C PHE A 181 10.96 3.78 1.96
N PRO A 182 10.22 4.82 2.42
CA PRO A 182 9.25 5.52 1.57
C PRO A 182 9.86 6.09 0.27
N GLU A 183 11.04 6.70 0.32
CA GLU A 183 11.69 7.33 -0.85
C GLU A 183 12.13 6.34 -1.96
N ARG A 184 12.16 5.03 -1.66
CA ARG A 184 12.55 3.98 -2.61
C ARG A 184 11.51 2.88 -2.74
N SER A 185 10.31 3.09 -2.22
CA SER A 185 9.20 2.15 -2.35
C SER A 185 8.15 2.70 -3.32
N VAL A 186 7.44 1.79 -3.97
CA VAL A 186 6.39 2.10 -4.95
C VAL A 186 5.13 1.30 -4.66
N VAL A 187 3.98 1.91 -4.92
CA VAL A 187 2.67 1.26 -4.95
C VAL A 187 2.29 1.02 -6.41
N TYR A 188 1.86 -0.19 -6.72
CA TYR A 188 1.53 -0.61 -8.07
C TYR A 188 0.05 -0.94 -8.18
N PHE A 189 -0.69 -0.05 -8.83
CA PHE A 189 -2.11 -0.22 -9.16
C PHE A 189 -2.23 -0.95 -10.48
N ARG A 190 -2.94 -2.08 -10.50
CA ARG A 190 -3.22 -2.87 -11.69
C ARG A 190 -4.71 -3.03 -11.88
N LEU A 191 -5.19 -2.66 -13.06
CA LEU A 191 -6.53 -2.99 -13.47
C LEU A 191 -6.50 -4.35 -14.19
N MET A 192 -7.23 -5.30 -13.62
CA MET A 192 -7.29 -6.68 -14.09
C MET A 192 -8.67 -6.97 -14.68
N SER A 193 -8.72 -7.80 -15.71
CA SER A 193 -9.96 -8.42 -16.19
C SER A 193 -10.35 -9.59 -15.29
N ASP A 194 -11.62 -10.00 -15.37
CA ASP A 194 -12.11 -11.26 -14.77
C ASP A 194 -11.34 -12.51 -15.24
N ARG A 195 -10.75 -12.47 -16.44
CA ARG A 195 -9.87 -13.52 -16.99
C ARG A 195 -8.45 -13.50 -16.42
N GLY A 196 -8.12 -12.54 -15.57
CA GLY A 196 -6.79 -12.40 -14.98
C GLY A 196 -5.78 -11.70 -15.89
N GLU A 197 -6.23 -11.07 -16.98
CA GLU A 197 -5.37 -10.29 -17.87
C GLU A 197 -5.19 -8.87 -17.33
N GLN A 198 -3.98 -8.34 -17.39
CA GLN A 198 -3.71 -6.96 -17.00
C GLN A 198 -4.09 -6.01 -18.14
N LEU A 199 -5.09 -5.17 -17.90
CA LEU A 199 -5.61 -4.22 -18.89
C LEU A 199 -4.80 -2.93 -18.91
N ALA A 200 -4.53 -2.40 -17.71
CA ALA A 200 -3.77 -1.18 -17.52
C ALA A 200 -3.18 -1.13 -16.12
N HIS A 201 -2.29 -0.17 -15.87
CA HIS A 201 -1.63 -0.03 -14.60
C HIS A 201 -1.21 1.41 -14.30
N ARG A 202 -0.82 1.68 -13.06
CA ARG A 202 -0.04 2.85 -12.68
C ARG A 202 0.87 2.49 -11.51
N VAL A 203 2.15 2.81 -11.62
CA VAL A 203 3.09 2.75 -10.50
C VAL A 203 3.21 4.16 -9.93
N LEU A 204 3.15 4.29 -8.61
CA LEU A 204 3.32 5.56 -7.90
C LEU A 204 4.43 5.41 -6.85
N PRO A 205 5.49 6.25 -6.89
CA PRO A 205 6.46 6.33 -5.81
C PRO A 205 5.79 6.82 -4.52
N VAL A 206 6.04 6.14 -3.40
CA VAL A 206 5.38 6.46 -2.12
C VAL A 206 5.64 7.91 -1.71
N HIS A 207 6.86 8.40 -1.91
CA HIS A 207 7.24 9.77 -1.55
C HIS A 207 6.56 10.87 -2.40
N GLN A 208 5.91 10.50 -3.52
CA GLN A 208 5.15 11.43 -4.38
C GLN A 208 3.64 11.30 -4.22
N MET A 209 3.17 10.31 -3.47
CA MET A 209 1.75 10.14 -3.19
C MET A 209 1.27 11.23 -2.22
N THR A 210 0.03 11.67 -2.40
CA THR A 210 -0.60 12.69 -1.54
C THR A 210 -1.88 12.16 -0.93
N ASN A 211 -2.20 12.63 0.27
CA ASN A 211 -3.38 12.21 1.01
C ASN A 211 -4.68 12.76 0.40
N GLY A 212 -5.79 12.08 0.71
CA GLY A 212 -7.15 12.42 0.31
C GLY A 212 -7.60 11.70 -0.96
N TYR A 213 -8.68 12.22 -1.55
CA TYR A 213 -9.29 11.70 -2.76
C TYR A 213 -8.52 12.13 -4.01
N ARG A 214 -8.21 11.17 -4.89
CA ARG A 214 -7.39 11.39 -6.09
C ARG A 214 -7.87 10.52 -7.25
N HIS A 215 -7.78 11.09 -8.45
CA HIS A 215 -7.82 10.30 -9.69
C HIS A 215 -6.41 9.83 -10.06
N ILE A 216 -6.27 8.54 -10.33
CA ILE A 216 -5.06 7.91 -10.86
C ILE A 216 -5.30 7.60 -12.33
N ILE A 217 -4.63 8.34 -13.22
CA ILE A 217 -4.70 8.09 -14.66
C ILE A 217 -3.91 6.81 -14.99
N LEU A 218 -4.56 5.88 -15.67
CA LEU A 218 -3.99 4.58 -15.99
C LEU A 218 -3.10 4.64 -17.24
N ARG A 219 -2.17 3.69 -17.31
CA ARG A 219 -1.19 3.53 -18.38
C ARG A 219 -1.17 2.11 -18.92
N ASN A 220 -0.77 1.98 -20.18
CA ASN A 220 -0.65 0.68 -20.85
C ASN A 220 0.66 -0.01 -20.47
N ALA A 221 0.91 -1.22 -20.97
CA ALA A 221 2.11 -2.01 -20.65
C ALA A 221 3.45 -1.30 -20.95
N ALA A 222 3.48 -0.39 -21.92
CA ALA A 222 4.64 0.43 -22.29
C ALA A 222 4.72 1.75 -21.49
N ASN A 223 3.93 1.86 -20.42
CA ASN A 223 3.82 3.02 -19.56
C ASN A 223 3.46 4.32 -20.31
N ARG A 224 2.64 4.22 -21.37
CA ARG A 224 2.03 5.37 -22.06
C ARG A 224 0.61 5.58 -21.55
N PRO A 225 0.06 6.81 -21.60
CA PRO A 225 -1.33 7.08 -21.20
C PRO A 225 -2.32 6.14 -21.90
N ALA A 226 -3.18 5.48 -21.13
CA ALA A 226 -4.16 4.52 -21.64
C ALA A 226 -5.54 5.16 -21.89
N GLY A 227 -5.53 6.31 -22.57
CA GLY A 227 -6.74 7.13 -22.77
C GLY A 227 -7.17 7.87 -21.49
N PRO A 228 -8.46 8.23 -21.37
CA PRO A 228 -9.01 8.90 -20.19
C PRO A 228 -9.31 7.94 -19.01
N ALA A 229 -8.94 6.66 -19.15
CA ALA A 229 -9.20 5.65 -18.12
C ALA A 229 -8.50 6.01 -16.80
N SER A 230 -9.25 6.07 -15.72
CA SER A 230 -8.73 6.42 -14.40
C SER A 230 -9.38 5.63 -13.28
N LEU A 231 -8.69 5.58 -12.14
CA LEU A 231 -9.21 5.05 -10.88
C LEU A 231 -9.43 6.22 -9.92
N PHE A 232 -10.55 6.21 -9.21
CA PHE A 232 -10.80 7.11 -8.10
C PHE A 232 -10.47 6.39 -6.79
N VAL A 233 -9.53 6.94 -6.04
CA VAL A 233 -8.99 6.35 -4.83
C VAL A 233 -8.95 7.35 -3.69
N HIS A 234 -9.04 6.86 -2.46
CA HIS A 234 -8.68 7.61 -1.26
C HIS A 234 -7.36 7.07 -0.72
N ILE A 235 -6.39 7.95 -0.50
CA ILE A 235 -5.05 7.62 -0.01
C ILE A 235 -4.87 8.30 1.35
N ASN A 236 -4.39 7.56 2.34
CA ASN A 236 -3.98 8.11 3.63
C ASN A 236 -2.59 7.59 3.98
N ILE A 237 -1.62 8.51 4.05
CA ILE A 237 -0.23 8.24 4.38
C ILE A 237 0.06 8.96 5.69
N GLY A 238 0.40 8.17 6.70
CA GLY A 238 0.85 8.65 8.00
C GLY A 238 2.19 8.05 8.38
N PHE A 239 2.73 8.48 9.51
CA PHE A 239 3.89 7.83 10.10
C PHE A 239 3.48 6.54 10.79
N TYR A 240 4.29 5.50 10.62
CA TYR A 240 4.13 4.26 11.36
C TYR A 240 4.54 4.49 12.82
N ALA A 241 3.60 4.23 13.74
CA ALA A 241 3.90 4.09 15.14
C ALA A 241 3.73 2.62 15.56
N PRO A 242 4.72 2.04 16.26
CA PRO A 242 4.54 0.75 16.91
C PRO A 242 3.34 0.79 17.85
N PRO A 243 2.57 -0.32 17.98
CA PRO A 243 1.41 -0.37 18.87
C PRO A 243 1.71 0.09 20.30
N ALA A 244 2.89 -0.25 20.82
CA ALA A 244 3.36 0.17 22.14
C ALA A 244 3.48 1.69 22.33
N HIS A 245 3.71 2.44 21.25
CA HIS A 245 3.93 3.89 21.29
C HIS A 245 2.75 4.69 20.72
N LYS A 246 1.64 4.03 20.34
CA LYS A 246 0.47 4.71 19.75
C LYS A 246 -0.13 5.75 20.70
N ALA A 247 -0.33 5.38 21.97
CA ALA A 247 -0.83 6.31 22.99
C ALA A 247 0.07 7.54 23.18
N LEU A 248 1.39 7.35 23.07
CA LEU A 248 2.37 8.45 23.15
C LEU A 248 2.34 9.31 21.88
N GLN A 249 2.16 8.73 20.70
CA GLN A 249 1.97 9.48 19.45
C GLN A 249 0.71 10.34 19.52
N ASP A 250 -0.42 9.77 19.97
CA ASP A 250 -1.69 10.48 20.11
C ASP A 250 -1.55 11.63 21.11
N ALA A 251 -0.84 11.40 22.23
CA ALA A 251 -0.54 12.44 23.21
C ALA A 251 0.34 13.58 22.64
N PHE A 252 1.29 13.28 21.76
CA PHE A 252 2.09 14.31 21.08
C PHE A 252 1.32 15.03 19.97
N ALA A 253 0.40 14.35 19.29
CA ALA A 253 -0.45 14.95 18.28
C ALA A 253 -1.47 15.93 18.90
N GLU A 254 -2.02 15.57 20.06
CA GLU A 254 -3.03 16.35 20.78
C GLU A 254 -2.65 16.57 22.25
N PRO A 255 -1.62 17.40 22.53
CA PRO A 255 -1.08 17.55 23.88
C PRO A 255 -2.08 18.19 24.84
N LEU A 256 -2.88 19.15 24.37
CA LEU A 256 -3.88 19.84 25.20
C LEU A 256 -5.01 18.91 25.64
N LYS A 257 -5.56 18.09 24.74
CA LYS A 257 -6.61 17.12 25.10
C LYS A 257 -6.10 16.11 26.13
N THR A 258 -4.85 15.68 25.99
CA THR A 258 -4.22 14.75 26.93
C THR A 258 -4.03 15.38 28.31
N LEU A 259 -3.60 16.64 28.38
CA LEU A 259 -3.45 17.36 29.65
C LEU A 259 -4.79 17.56 30.36
N ILE A 260 -5.83 17.99 29.64
CA ILE A 260 -7.19 18.15 30.19
C ILE A 260 -7.67 16.82 30.78
N LYS A 261 -7.57 15.72 30.00
CA LYS A 261 -7.97 14.39 30.45
C LYS A 261 -7.16 13.90 31.67
N GLN A 262 -5.89 14.27 31.79
CA GLN A 262 -5.06 13.97 32.95
C GLN A 262 -5.47 14.79 34.19
N GLU A 263 -5.84 16.06 34.01
CA GLU A 263 -6.34 16.92 35.09
C GLU A 263 -7.71 16.44 35.57
N GLU A 264 -8.62 16.10 34.66
CA GLU A 264 -9.91 15.47 34.98
C GLU A 264 -9.72 14.17 35.76
N MET A 265 -8.82 13.29 35.32
CA MET A 265 -8.49 12.07 36.08
C MET A 265 -7.95 12.36 37.47
N LYS A 266 -7.09 13.38 37.63
CA LYS A 266 -6.58 13.78 38.96
C LYS A 266 -7.69 14.31 39.85
N MET A 267 -8.59 15.13 39.30
CA MET A 267 -9.73 15.67 40.05
C MET A 267 -10.70 14.56 40.45
N ASN A 268 -11.02 13.64 39.54
CA ASN A 268 -11.89 12.49 39.80
C ASN A 268 -11.28 11.50 40.80
N PHE A 269 -9.94 11.37 40.83
CA PHE A 269 -9.24 10.58 41.84
C PHE A 269 -9.24 11.27 43.22
N ALA A 270 -9.13 12.60 43.26
CA ALA A 270 -9.13 13.38 44.48
C ALA A 270 -10.51 13.43 45.17
N ASP A 271 -11.60 13.37 44.41
CA ASP A 271 -12.97 13.30 44.93
C ASP A 271 -13.81 12.22 44.18
N PRO A 272 -13.70 10.94 44.59
CA PRO A 272 -14.38 9.83 43.92
C PRO A 272 -15.91 9.89 44.00
N LEU A 273 -16.47 10.63 44.96
CA LEU A 273 -17.92 10.69 45.21
C LEU A 273 -18.63 11.76 44.36
N ASN A 274 -17.87 12.69 43.77
CA ASN A 274 -18.39 13.80 42.96
C ASN A 274 -17.97 13.69 41.49
N CYS A 275 -17.47 12.52 41.08
CA CYS A 275 -17.09 12.23 39.70
C CYS A 275 -18.33 12.29 38.79
N LYS A 276 -18.37 13.27 37.88
CA LYS A 276 -19.37 13.29 36.81
C LYS A 276 -18.94 12.24 35.78
N ILE A 277 -19.60 11.09 35.79
CA ILE A 277 -19.45 10.09 34.73
C ILE A 277 -20.15 10.71 33.51
N GLU A 278 -19.39 11.27 32.58
CA GLU A 278 -19.92 11.53 31.25
C GLU A 278 -20.10 10.16 30.59
N GLU A 279 -21.36 9.73 30.44
CA GLU A 279 -21.70 8.61 29.57
C GLU A 279 -21.22 9.00 28.17
N GLU A 280 -20.20 8.31 27.66
CA GLU A 280 -19.85 8.40 26.24
C GLU A 280 -21.13 8.14 25.46
N GLN A 281 -21.68 9.18 24.83
CA GLN A 281 -22.71 9.02 23.82
C GLN A 281 -22.09 8.18 22.71
N VAL A 282 -22.40 6.88 22.73
CA VAL A 282 -22.25 6.04 21.55
C VAL A 282 -23.15 6.70 20.51
N GLU A 283 -22.55 7.33 19.50
CA GLU A 283 -23.25 7.66 18.26
C GLU A 283 -23.75 6.33 17.67
N THR A 284 -24.94 5.93 18.10
CA THR A 284 -25.76 5.02 17.32
C THR A 284 -26.25 5.83 16.15
N ASP A 285 -25.74 5.54 14.96
CA ASP A 285 -26.40 5.90 13.70
C ASP A 285 -27.85 5.37 13.80
N GLU A 286 -28.78 6.21 14.24
CA GLU A 286 -30.21 5.94 14.13
C GLU A 286 -30.51 5.87 12.63
N VAL A 287 -30.66 4.64 12.14
CA VAL A 287 -31.30 4.37 10.87
C VAL A 287 -32.77 4.67 11.10
N GLU A 288 -33.24 5.81 10.60
CA GLU A 288 -34.66 6.04 10.34
C GLU A 288 -35.12 4.94 9.37
N SER A 289 -35.67 3.86 9.93
CA SER A 289 -36.51 2.94 9.18
C SER A 289 -37.93 3.51 9.19
N ASP A 290 -38.28 4.23 8.14
CA ASP A 290 -39.66 4.42 7.75
C ASP A 290 -40.22 3.04 7.38
N ASP A 291 -40.93 2.40 8.31
CA ASP A 291 -41.91 1.36 8.03
C ASP A 291 -42.91 1.35 9.20
N GLU A 292 -43.98 2.16 9.07
CA GLU A 292 -45.25 1.88 9.73
C GLU A 292 -45.76 0.53 9.20
N ILE A 293 -46.09 -0.43 10.07
CA ILE A 293 -47.30 -1.27 9.95
C ILE A 293 -47.56 -1.98 11.30
N ASP A 294 -48.84 -1.88 11.67
CA ASP A 294 -49.60 -2.36 12.82
C ASP A 294 -49.11 -3.58 13.62
N TYR A 295 -49.21 -3.40 14.94
CA TYR A 295 -49.30 -4.47 15.93
C TYR A 295 -50.64 -5.21 15.79
N ASP A 296 -50.58 -6.53 15.62
CA ASP A 296 -51.67 -7.39 16.08
C ASP A 296 -51.13 -8.49 16.99
N PHE A 297 -51.60 -8.43 18.24
CA PHE A 297 -51.32 -9.35 19.33
C PHE A 297 -52.06 -10.68 19.06
N ASN A 298 -51.39 -11.84 19.18
CA ASN A 298 -51.99 -13.00 19.85
C ASN A 298 -50.98 -14.15 20.11
N PHE A 299 -50.87 -14.48 21.40
CA PHE A 299 -50.63 -15.78 22.06
C PHE A 299 -50.20 -17.00 21.23
N VAL A 300 -49.17 -17.72 21.71
CA VAL A 300 -49.25 -19.09 22.29
C VAL A 300 -47.84 -19.71 22.46
N ASN A 301 -47.55 -20.12 23.71
CA ASN A 301 -46.69 -21.23 24.20
C ASN A 301 -45.27 -21.45 23.62
N GLN A 302 -44.23 -21.31 24.45
CA GLN A 302 -43.61 -22.37 25.27
C GLN A 302 -42.84 -23.43 24.47
N GLU A 303 -41.65 -23.77 24.99
CA GLU A 303 -40.82 -24.95 24.71
C GLU A 303 -39.85 -24.92 23.50
N ARG A 304 -38.57 -24.62 23.76
CA ARG A 304 -37.50 -25.64 23.93
C ARG A 304 -36.10 -25.00 23.85
N LYS A 305 -35.51 -24.84 25.04
CA LYS A 305 -34.05 -24.96 25.20
C LYS A 305 -33.66 -26.42 24.94
N HIS A 306 -32.44 -26.61 24.42
CA HIS A 306 -31.75 -27.87 24.09
C HIS A 306 -31.80 -28.30 22.62
N SER A 307 -30.74 -27.92 21.89
CA SER A 307 -30.01 -28.86 21.00
C SER A 307 -28.77 -28.17 20.42
N ALA A 308 -27.72 -28.01 21.23
CA ALA A 308 -26.40 -27.58 20.76
C ALA A 308 -25.31 -28.66 20.99
N PHE A 309 -25.70 -29.92 21.21
CA PHE A 309 -24.76 -30.99 21.56
C PHE A 309 -24.76 -32.24 20.68
N ASP A 310 -25.48 -32.28 19.55
CA ASP A 310 -25.63 -33.52 18.74
C ASP A 310 -25.18 -33.43 17.27
N ARG A 311 -24.15 -32.63 16.95
CA ARG A 311 -23.53 -32.67 15.60
C ARG A 311 -22.02 -32.85 15.61
N LEU A 312 -21.54 -33.91 16.28
CA LEU A 312 -20.13 -34.33 16.18
C LEU A 312 -19.90 -35.86 16.25
N LYS A 313 -20.80 -36.66 15.67
CA LYS A 313 -20.52 -38.07 15.34
C LYS A 313 -21.13 -38.49 14.00
N ARG A 314 -20.45 -38.15 12.91
CA ARG A 314 -20.48 -38.90 11.64
C ARG A 314 -19.12 -38.78 10.95
N ILE A 315 -18.14 -39.51 11.48
CA ILE A 315 -17.06 -40.11 10.68
C ILE A 315 -17.15 -41.60 10.99
N GLY A 316 -17.64 -42.33 9.99
CA GLY A 316 -17.64 -43.76 9.82
C GLY A 316 -17.62 -43.98 8.33
#